data_AF-A0A257TDJ8-F1
#
_entry.id   AF-A0A257TDJ8-F1
#
_cell.length_a   1.000
_cell.length_b   1.000
_cell.length_c   1.000
_cell.angle_alpha   90.00
_cell.angle_beta   90.00
_cell.angle_gamma   90.00
#
_symmetry.space_group_name_H-M   'P 1'
#
loop_
_entity.id
_entity.type
_entity.pdbx_description
1 polymer ?
#
loop_
_entity_poly.entity_id
_entity_poly.type
_entity_poly.pdbx_seq_one_letter_code
_entity_poly.pdbx_strand_id
1 'polypeptide(L)'
;MGGYSLRYNVSGNSNTAVGNSALYNTTGSSNTALGNSTGLNITTGSNNIIIGASVGAPNPSGSQQLNLGNVLFGTGIYNGNTQSGVPVATGKIGIGTTTPWRTLSVAGTSDLGTNALAGTFTATSTE
;
A
#
# COMPACT_ATOMS: atom_id res chain seq x y z
N MET A 1 -3.36 -14.08 -19.30
CA MET A 1 -2.62 -12.82 -19.54
C MET A 1 -3.65 -11.75 -19.92
N GLY A 2 -3.79 -10.67 -19.14
CA GLY A 2 -4.92 -9.72 -19.25
C GLY A 2 -4.76 -8.68 -20.35
N GLY A 3 -5.78 -8.49 -21.20
CA GLY A 3 -5.72 -7.72 -22.45
C GLY A 3 -5.45 -6.21 -22.37
N TYR A 4 -5.25 -5.61 -21.19
CA TYR A 4 -5.02 -4.17 -21.03
C TYR A 4 -4.03 -3.78 -19.93
N SER A 5 -3.21 -4.71 -19.42
CA SER A 5 -2.15 -4.35 -18.46
C SER A 5 -1.18 -3.34 -19.10
N LEU A 6 -0.86 -2.26 -18.40
CA LEU A 6 0.12 -1.23 -18.78
C LEU A 6 -0.24 -0.31 -19.98
N ARG A 7 -1.48 -0.29 -20.49
CA ARG A 7 -1.80 0.38 -21.77
C ARG A 7 -1.57 1.91 -21.83
N TYR A 8 -1.43 2.63 -20.71
CA TYR A 8 -1.08 4.07 -20.70
C TYR A 8 0.14 4.46 -19.84
N ASN A 9 1.14 3.60 -19.67
CA ASN A 9 2.42 4.03 -19.06
C ASN A 9 3.26 4.87 -20.03
N VAL A 10 2.76 6.04 -20.43
CA VAL A 10 3.38 6.91 -21.46
C VAL A 10 4.58 7.70 -20.89
N SER A 11 4.71 7.81 -19.56
CA SER A 11 5.82 8.53 -18.90
C SER A 11 6.44 7.86 -17.67
N GLY A 12 5.74 6.90 -17.04
CA GLY A 12 6.20 6.22 -15.83
C GLY A 12 7.08 5.01 -16.15
N ASN A 13 8.25 4.91 -15.51
CA ASN A 13 9.18 3.81 -15.72
C ASN A 13 8.99 2.72 -14.63
N SER A 14 9.32 1.46 -14.97
CA SER A 14 9.42 0.33 -14.02
C SER A 14 8.13 -0.06 -13.27
N ASN A 15 6.96 0.15 -13.87
CA ASN A 15 5.69 -0.32 -13.32
C ASN A 15 5.48 -1.82 -13.60
N THR A 16 5.04 -2.58 -12.59
CA THR A 16 4.65 -4.00 -12.72
C THR A 16 3.14 -4.10 -12.60
N ALA A 17 2.44 -4.55 -13.64
CA ALA A 17 0.99 -4.71 -13.62
C ALA A 17 0.57 -6.11 -14.07
N VAL A 18 -0.07 -6.85 -13.18
CA VAL A 18 -0.55 -8.21 -13.46
C VAL A 18 -2.05 -8.27 -13.22
N GLY A 19 -2.82 -8.43 -14.31
CA GLY A 19 -4.28 -8.51 -14.30
C GLY A 19 -4.90 -7.59 -15.35
N ASN A 20 -6.15 -7.87 -15.73
CA ASN A 20 -6.83 -7.05 -16.73
C ASN A 20 -7.05 -5.63 -16.17
N SER A 21 -6.62 -4.62 -16.94
CA SER A 21 -6.71 -3.19 -16.61
C SER A 21 -5.91 -2.74 -15.37
N ALA A 22 -4.93 -3.52 -14.91
CA ALA A 22 -4.04 -3.07 -13.83
C ALA A 22 -3.15 -1.89 -14.26
N LEU A 23 -3.02 -0.87 -13.39
CA LEU A 23 -2.27 0.39 -13.61
C LEU A 23 -2.59 1.11 -14.92
N TYR A 24 -3.85 1.08 -15.35
CA TYR A 24 -4.24 1.63 -16.64
C TYR A 24 -4.09 3.17 -16.76
N ASN A 25 -4.07 3.95 -15.66
CA ASN A 25 -4.15 5.42 -15.72
C ASN A 25 -2.94 6.18 -15.13
N THR A 26 -1.84 5.51 -14.81
CA THR A 26 -0.75 6.15 -14.06
C THR A 26 0.35 6.73 -14.95
N THR A 27 0.82 7.93 -14.59
CA THR A 27 2.05 8.54 -15.09
C THR A 27 3.21 8.42 -14.09
N GLY A 28 2.94 7.90 -12.89
CA GLY A 28 3.95 7.63 -11.85
C GLY A 28 4.79 6.40 -12.15
N SER A 29 5.92 6.27 -11.45
CA SER A 29 6.92 5.22 -11.68
C SER A 29 7.00 4.20 -10.53
N SER A 30 7.55 3.03 -10.80
CA SER A 30 7.84 1.97 -9.82
C SER A 30 6.63 1.48 -9.00
N ASN A 31 5.43 1.57 -9.56
CA ASN A 31 4.21 1.03 -8.97
C ASN A 31 4.08 -0.47 -9.29
N THR A 32 3.65 -1.25 -8.31
CA THR A 32 3.30 -2.67 -8.47
C THR A 32 1.81 -2.86 -8.25
N ALA A 33 1.10 -3.42 -9.23
CA ALA A 33 -0.29 -3.81 -9.09
C ALA A 33 -0.53 -5.26 -9.48
N LEU A 34 -1.24 -6.00 -8.63
CA LEU A 34 -1.61 -7.39 -8.86
C LEU A 34 -3.11 -7.60 -8.60
N GLY A 35 -3.87 -7.84 -9.66
CA GLY A 35 -5.32 -8.10 -9.65
C GLY A 35 -6.04 -7.52 -10.86
N ASN A 36 -7.30 -7.91 -11.06
CA ASN A 36 -8.16 -7.28 -12.07
C ASN A 36 -8.60 -5.89 -11.62
N SER A 37 -8.49 -4.89 -12.51
CA SER A 37 -8.91 -3.50 -12.26
C SER A 37 -8.21 -2.85 -11.06
N THR A 38 -6.96 -3.25 -10.80
CA THR A 38 -6.18 -2.83 -9.62
C THR A 38 -5.31 -1.62 -9.93
N GLY A 39 -5.24 -0.66 -9.00
CA GLY A 39 -4.44 0.55 -9.15
C GLY A 39 -4.93 1.50 -10.24
N LEU A 40 -6.19 1.36 -10.69
CA LEU A 40 -6.80 2.20 -11.72
C LEU A 40 -6.87 3.68 -11.36
N ASN A 41 -6.86 3.99 -10.06
CA ASN A 41 -6.96 5.35 -9.55
C ASN A 41 -5.61 6.02 -9.31
N ILE A 42 -4.48 5.32 -9.50
CA ILE A 42 -3.17 5.95 -9.37
C ILE A 42 -2.96 6.88 -10.56
N THR A 43 -2.83 8.17 -10.30
CA THR A 43 -2.59 9.19 -11.33
C THR A 43 -1.08 9.47 -11.39
N THR A 44 -0.54 10.27 -10.47
CA THR A 44 0.88 10.70 -10.46
C THR A 44 1.71 10.03 -9.37
N GLY A 45 1.08 9.28 -8.48
CA GLY A 45 1.73 8.57 -7.38
C GLY A 45 2.76 7.53 -7.84
N SER A 46 3.89 7.43 -7.13
CA SER A 46 4.98 6.49 -7.45
C SER A 46 5.30 5.57 -6.26
N ASN A 47 5.97 4.45 -6.53
CA ASN A 47 6.40 3.47 -5.52
C ASN A 47 5.23 2.89 -4.68
N ASN A 48 4.05 2.73 -5.28
CA ASN A 48 2.89 2.14 -4.60
C ASN A 48 2.84 0.62 -4.86
N ILE A 49 2.37 -0.15 -3.86
CA ILE A 49 2.13 -1.59 -3.98
C ILE A 49 0.64 -1.85 -3.72
N ILE A 50 -0.09 -2.26 -4.75
CA ILE A 50 -1.54 -2.49 -4.69
C ILE A 50 -1.88 -3.92 -5.11
N ILE A 51 -2.49 -4.70 -4.23
CA ILE A 51 -2.81 -6.11 -4.49
C ILE A 51 -4.26 -6.39 -4.13
N GLY A 52 -4.96 -7.12 -4.99
CA GLY A 52 -6.38 -7.47 -4.84
C GLY A 52 -7.20 -7.02 -6.06
N ALA A 53 -8.42 -7.53 -6.22
CA ALA A 53 -9.29 -7.19 -7.35
C ALA A 53 -10.11 -5.92 -7.09
N SER A 54 -10.12 -5.00 -8.05
CA SER A 54 -10.81 -3.70 -7.96
C SER A 54 -10.37 -2.85 -6.76
N VAL A 55 -9.10 -2.93 -6.41
CA VAL A 55 -8.48 -2.20 -5.29
C VAL A 55 -7.64 -1.03 -5.82
N GLY A 56 -7.70 0.12 -5.16
CA GLY A 56 -6.97 1.33 -5.54
C GLY A 56 -5.97 1.80 -4.48
N ALA A 57 -5.14 2.78 -4.82
CA ALA A 57 -4.34 3.48 -3.82
C ALA A 57 -5.23 4.36 -2.91
N PRO A 58 -4.93 4.49 -1.61
CA PRO A 58 -5.67 5.38 -0.70
C PRO A 58 -5.73 6.84 -1.17
N ASN A 59 -4.63 7.33 -1.75
CA ASN A 59 -4.52 8.65 -2.37
C ASN A 59 -4.06 8.48 -3.84
N PRO A 60 -4.87 8.90 -4.84
CA PRO A 60 -4.54 8.85 -6.27
C PRO A 60 -3.16 9.40 -6.65
N SER A 61 -2.75 10.52 -6.04
CA SER A 61 -1.49 11.20 -6.31
C SER A 61 -0.42 10.87 -5.26
N GLY A 62 -0.75 10.06 -4.25
CA GLY A 62 0.14 9.69 -3.17
C GLY A 62 1.21 8.69 -3.63
N SER A 63 2.39 8.78 -3.02
CA SER A 63 3.48 7.84 -3.26
C SER A 63 3.74 6.98 -2.02
N GLN A 64 4.41 5.85 -2.21
CA GLN A 64 4.85 4.96 -1.13
C GLN A 64 3.69 4.39 -0.29
N GLN A 65 2.59 4.04 -0.96
CA GLN A 65 1.41 3.46 -0.34
C GLN A 65 1.36 1.95 -0.58
N LEU A 66 0.96 1.20 0.45
CA LEU A 66 0.60 -0.21 0.35
C LEU A 66 -0.93 -0.30 0.48
N ASN A 67 -1.57 -1.09 -0.38
CA ASN A 67 -2.94 -1.54 -0.16
C ASN A 67 -3.08 -3.00 -0.59
N LEU A 68 -3.39 -3.88 0.37
CA LEU A 68 -3.75 -5.26 0.13
C LEU A 68 -5.23 -5.45 0.44
N GLY A 69 -6.04 -5.55 -0.62
CA GLY A 69 -7.44 -5.95 -0.52
C GLY A 69 -8.36 -4.95 0.19
N ASN A 70 -7.96 -3.69 0.35
CA ASN A 70 -8.60 -2.72 1.26
C ASN A 70 -8.63 -3.14 2.74
N VAL A 71 -7.79 -4.11 3.12
CA VAL A 71 -7.68 -4.61 4.49
C VAL A 71 -6.39 -4.10 5.14
N LEU A 72 -5.26 -4.31 4.47
CA LEU A 72 -3.94 -3.87 4.94
C LEU A 72 -3.50 -2.66 4.13
N PHE A 73 -3.18 -1.58 4.83
CA PHE A 73 -2.61 -0.38 4.26
C PHE A 73 -1.22 -0.14 4.81
N GLY A 74 -0.42 0.62 4.07
CA GLY A 74 0.86 1.10 4.56
C GLY A 74 1.25 2.42 3.94
N THR A 75 2.09 3.17 4.66
CA THR A 75 2.60 4.48 4.25
C THR A 75 4.10 4.52 4.47
N GLY A 76 4.84 5.18 3.57
CA GLY A 76 6.30 5.29 3.70
C GLY A 76 7.00 3.94 3.52
N ILE A 77 6.48 3.07 2.65
CA ILE A 77 6.99 1.71 2.45
C ILE A 77 8.26 1.63 1.58
N TYR A 78 8.76 2.75 1.07
CA TYR A 78 9.86 2.79 0.10
C TYR A 78 11.10 3.46 0.72
N ASN A 79 12.25 2.77 0.67
CA ASN A 79 13.52 3.24 1.25
C ASN A 79 14.40 4.02 0.26
N GLY A 80 13.80 4.62 -0.78
CA GLY A 80 14.58 5.21 -1.87
C GLY A 80 15.30 4.15 -2.71
N ASN A 81 16.32 4.59 -3.43
CA ASN A 81 17.02 3.76 -4.42
C ASN A 81 18.15 2.90 -3.83
N THR A 82 18.26 2.86 -2.49
CA THR A 82 19.29 2.09 -1.80
C THR A 82 18.77 0.70 -1.49
N GLN A 83 19.38 -0.33 -2.08
CA GLN A 83 19.12 -1.70 -1.68
C GLN A 83 19.56 -1.88 -0.22
N SER A 84 18.61 -2.12 0.68
CA SER A 84 18.85 -2.23 2.10
C SER A 84 18.02 -3.35 2.71
N GLY A 85 18.63 -4.13 3.61
CA GLY A 85 17.93 -5.10 4.44
C GLY A 85 17.39 -4.52 5.75
N VAL A 86 17.55 -3.21 5.99
CA VAL A 86 17.05 -2.56 7.21
C VAL A 86 15.60 -2.11 7.04
N PRO A 87 14.78 -2.09 8.12
CA PRO A 87 13.42 -1.57 8.07
C PRO A 87 13.35 -0.11 7.60
N VAL A 88 12.29 0.24 6.88
CA VAL A 88 12.04 1.63 6.49
C VAL A 88 11.63 2.44 7.72
N ALA A 89 12.44 3.41 8.12
CA ALA A 89 12.29 4.11 9.39
C ALA A 89 10.94 4.86 9.54
N THR A 90 10.37 5.32 8.43
CA THR A 90 9.07 6.02 8.38
C THR A 90 7.90 5.10 8.06
N GLY A 91 8.17 3.81 7.81
CA GLY A 91 7.17 2.83 7.41
C GLY A 91 6.13 2.61 8.50
N LYS A 92 4.85 2.69 8.12
CA LYS A 92 3.73 2.37 8.99
C LYS A 92 2.78 1.41 8.29
N ILE A 93 2.17 0.53 9.06
CA ILE A 93 1.17 -0.44 8.64
C ILE A 93 -0.14 -0.16 9.38
N GLY A 94 -1.24 -0.12 8.63
CA GLY A 94 -2.60 0.02 9.13
C GLY A 94 -3.44 -1.19 8.73
N ILE A 95 -4.18 -1.79 9.65
CA ILE A 95 -5.23 -2.77 9.34
C ILE A 95 -6.57 -2.06 9.51
N GLY A 96 -7.38 -2.03 8.44
CA GLY A 96 -8.66 -1.31 8.41
C GLY A 96 -8.54 0.21 8.46
N THR A 97 -7.33 0.78 8.31
CA THR A 97 -7.10 2.23 8.32
C THR A 97 -6.00 2.62 7.35
N THR A 98 -6.23 3.70 6.59
CA THR A 98 -5.26 4.31 5.67
C THR A 98 -4.35 5.33 6.36
N THR A 99 -4.64 5.68 7.61
CA THR A 99 -3.93 6.71 8.39
C THR A 99 -3.34 6.12 9.67
N PRO A 100 -2.38 5.20 9.58
CA PRO A 100 -1.74 4.64 10.77
C PRO A 100 -1.00 5.75 11.56
N TRP A 101 -1.32 5.84 12.84
CA TRP A 101 -0.77 6.86 13.75
C TRP A 101 0.63 6.45 14.24
N ARG A 102 0.85 5.15 14.44
CA ARG A 102 2.14 4.53 14.80
C ARG A 102 2.56 3.49 13.77
N THR A 103 3.73 2.87 13.98
CA THR A 103 4.29 1.82 13.09
C THR A 103 3.29 0.71 12.78
N LEU A 104 2.45 0.33 13.74
CA LEU A 104 1.29 -0.53 13.54
C LEU A 104 0.06 0.17 14.11
N SER A 105 -1.03 0.18 13.34
CA SER A 105 -2.35 0.65 13.76
C SER A 105 -3.40 -0.35 13.33
N VAL A 106 -4.33 -0.71 14.21
CA VAL A 106 -5.50 -1.53 13.86
C VAL A 106 -6.74 -0.69 14.17
N ALA A 107 -7.58 -0.48 13.17
CA ALA A 107 -8.89 0.12 13.38
C ALA A 107 -9.91 -0.97 13.69
N GLY A 108 -10.54 -0.89 14.86
CA GLY A 108 -11.45 -1.91 15.37
C GLY A 108 -10.81 -2.75 16.49
N THR A 109 -11.46 -3.87 16.81
CA THR A 109 -11.02 -4.78 17.86
C THR A 109 -9.88 -5.68 17.38
N SER A 110 -8.84 -5.82 18.19
CA SER A 110 -7.77 -6.80 17.97
C SER A 110 -7.63 -7.72 19.17
N ASP A 111 -7.57 -9.02 18.90
CA ASP A 111 -7.19 -10.04 19.88
C ASP A 111 -5.70 -10.38 19.69
N LEU A 112 -4.92 -10.31 20.77
CA LEU A 112 -3.49 -10.62 20.78
C LEU A 112 -3.22 -12.06 21.25
N GLY A 113 -4.26 -12.84 21.53
CA GLY A 113 -4.16 -14.19 22.06
C GLY A 113 -3.65 -14.21 23.50
N THR A 114 -2.83 -15.21 23.81
CA THR A 114 -2.38 -15.48 25.19
C THR A 114 -1.16 -14.69 25.65
N ASN A 115 -0.41 -14.05 24.73
CA ASN A 115 0.83 -13.36 25.06
C ASN A 115 0.99 -12.07 24.24
N ALA A 116 1.20 -10.95 24.94
CA ALA A 116 1.63 -9.70 24.34
C ALA A 116 2.79 -9.11 25.16
N LEU A 117 4.00 -9.09 24.59
CA LEU A 117 5.18 -8.49 25.22
C LEU A 117 5.45 -7.13 24.58
N ALA A 118 5.43 -6.07 25.38
CA ALA A 118 5.73 -4.71 24.95
C ALA A 118 6.77 -4.08 25.87
N GLY A 119 7.70 -3.30 25.31
CA GLY A 119 8.63 -2.51 26.12
C GLY A 119 7.89 -1.46 26.96
N THR A 120 6.91 -0.79 26.34
CA THR A 120 5.93 0.06 27.02
C THR A 120 4.55 -0.19 26.42
N PHE A 121 3.51 -0.17 27.27
CA PHE A 121 2.13 -0.36 26.86
C PHE A 121 1.27 0.74 27.48
N THR A 122 0.45 1.39 26.67
CA THR A 122 -0.50 2.41 27.12
C THR A 122 -1.84 2.06 26.51
N ALA A 123 -2.80 1.69 27.37
CA ALA A 123 -4.19 1.50 26.99
C ALA A 123 -4.99 2.75 27.36
N THR A 124 -5.75 3.26 26.40
CA THR A 124 -6.71 4.34 26.61
C THR A 124 -8.07 3.82 26.15
N SER A 125 -9.08 3.92 27.01
CA SER A 125 -10.47 3.61 26.65
C SER A 125 -11.23 4.91 26.50
N THR A 126 -12.06 5.00 25.46
CA THR A 126 -13.18 5.94 25.41
C THR A 126 -14.42 5.09 25.58
N GLU A 127 -15.03 5.14 26.77
CA GLU A 127 -16.35 4.53 26.97
C GLU A 127 -17.40 5.12 26.01
#